data_AF-A0A344LAS1-F1
#
_entry.id   AF-A0A344LAS1-F1
#
_cell.length_a   1.000
_cell.length_b   1.000
_cell.length_c   1.000
_cell.angle_alpha   90.00
_cell.angle_beta   90.00
_cell.angle_gamma   90.00
#
_symmetry.space_group_name_H-M   'P 1'
#
loop_
_entity.id
_entity.type
_entity.pdbx_description
1 polymer ?
#
loop_
_entity_poly.entity_id
_entity_poly.type
_entity_poly.pdbx_seq_one_letter_code
_entity_poly.pdbx_strand_id
1 'polypeptide(L)'
;MAGSAGRSSERETGFLPLRREYGQAWHGFDRSQVLQYLDHVEAQVRRIMADRDSAMAQASTLSRELENARREISNLHARVEELKKPPERLEDLDERMQRTVKLAQMRAEEITQRAKVAAENHWTATTEAADKLRDRYTKLLAEVDKQADAIQREQRAALDATRAEVQRLTVDATRHRERLDIEAERKRRSLEMEFDAKHAADHAALEKHVADQRAASKQQAERRLAEATAEAKRRVDEATAEAKRLVDEATRDAERRTTDATTKVNKLSELQQQALARLRAADEVLSRNAEALDPLEDEADESITAPADAEKAAAAESKDEDKKPSPNGNGSGSGSGSGSGNGGGNGVKPEPEKASASS
;
A
#
# COMPACT_ATOMS: atom_id res chain seq x y z
N MET A 1 -53.51 -121.15 -16.74
CA MET A 1 -54.80 -121.82 -16.46
C MET A 1 -55.67 -121.67 -17.69
N ALA A 2 -55.80 -122.75 -18.47
CA ALA A 2 -57.07 -123.44 -18.72
C ALA A 2 -58.04 -122.54 -19.52
N GLY A 3 -58.20 -122.72 -20.83
CA GLY A 3 -58.65 -123.97 -21.44
C GLY A 3 -60.14 -123.86 -21.73
N SER A 4 -60.49 -123.19 -22.84
CA SER A 4 -61.82 -123.23 -23.47
C SER A 4 -61.60 -122.87 -24.93
N ALA A 5 -61.10 -123.79 -25.76
CA ALA A 5 -61.92 -124.83 -26.39
C ALA A 5 -63.27 -124.26 -26.86
N GLY A 6 -63.21 -123.28 -27.77
CA GLY A 6 -64.29 -122.94 -28.69
C GLY A 6 -64.60 -124.12 -29.61
N ARG A 7 -65.10 -125.20 -29.02
CA ARG A 7 -65.88 -126.23 -29.70
C ARG A 7 -67.25 -125.63 -29.93
N SER A 8 -67.51 -125.14 -31.13
CA SER A 8 -68.83 -125.20 -31.76
C SER A 8 -68.78 -124.58 -33.15
N SER A 9 -69.10 -125.42 -34.13
CA SER A 9 -69.52 -125.10 -35.50
C SER A 9 -68.49 -125.17 -36.63
N GLU A 10 -67.55 -126.12 -36.56
CA GLU A 10 -67.41 -127.05 -37.69
C GLU A 10 -68.64 -127.97 -37.73
N ARG A 11 -69.81 -127.40 -38.00
CA ARG A 11 -70.93 -128.17 -38.54
C ARG A 11 -70.84 -127.91 -40.02
N GLU A 12 -70.04 -128.75 -40.66
CA GLU A 12 -70.16 -129.15 -42.05
C GLU A 12 -71.35 -128.47 -42.73
N THR A 13 -71.07 -127.37 -43.42
CA THR A 13 -71.89 -126.89 -44.53
C THR A 13 -71.85 -127.94 -45.63
N GLY A 14 -72.41 -129.11 -45.33
CA GLY A 14 -72.87 -130.09 -46.29
C GLY A 14 -74.12 -129.51 -46.94
N PHE A 15 -73.96 -128.41 -47.67
CA PHE A 15 -74.83 -128.16 -48.81
C PHE A 15 -74.54 -129.31 -49.78
N LEU A 16 -75.23 -130.44 -49.58
CA LEU A 16 -75.26 -131.47 -50.59
C LEU A 16 -75.81 -130.79 -51.86
N PRO A 17 -75.12 -130.90 -53.01
CA PRO A 17 -75.61 -130.31 -54.23
C PRO A 17 -77.03 -130.82 -54.46
N LEU A 18 -77.98 -129.90 -54.61
CA LEU A 18 -79.36 -130.21 -54.98
C LEU A 18 -79.27 -131.10 -56.22
N ARG A 19 -79.49 -132.42 -56.08
CA ARG A 19 -79.45 -133.33 -57.23
C ARG A 19 -80.53 -132.85 -58.19
N ARG A 20 -80.09 -132.29 -59.31
CA ARG A 20 -80.93 -131.57 -60.27
C ARG A 20 -81.18 -132.44 -61.50
N GLU A 21 -81.42 -133.72 -61.26
CA GLU A 21 -81.59 -134.75 -62.27
C GLU A 21 -82.89 -135.47 -61.93
N TYR A 22 -83.98 -135.10 -62.60
CA TYR A 22 -85.26 -135.78 -62.48
C TYR A 22 -85.31 -136.88 -63.55
N GLY A 23 -85.71 -138.10 -63.17
CA GLY A 23 -86.01 -139.15 -64.14
C GLY A 23 -87.22 -138.74 -65.00
N GLN A 24 -87.09 -138.86 -66.33
CA GLN A 24 -88.14 -138.51 -67.28
C GLN A 24 -88.99 -139.76 -67.57
N ALA A 25 -90.28 -139.70 -67.23
CA ALA A 25 -91.29 -140.70 -67.59
C ALA A 25 -91.99 -140.29 -68.90
N TRP A 26 -92.75 -141.21 -69.53
CA TRP A 26 -93.15 -141.15 -70.95
C TRP A 26 -93.86 -139.86 -71.42
N HIS A 27 -94.31 -138.96 -70.53
CA HIS A 27 -94.65 -137.56 -70.83
C HIS A 27 -94.46 -136.62 -69.60
N GLY A 28 -93.27 -136.57 -68.98
CA GLY A 28 -92.96 -135.56 -67.95
C GLY A 28 -91.97 -136.00 -66.85
N PHE A 29 -91.81 -135.17 -65.82
CA PHE A 29 -91.02 -135.50 -64.64
C PHE A 29 -91.77 -136.45 -63.69
N ASP A 30 -91.05 -137.36 -63.03
CA ASP A 30 -91.61 -138.22 -61.99
C ASP A 30 -92.14 -137.41 -60.80
N ARG A 31 -93.46 -137.42 -60.58
CA ARG A 31 -94.15 -136.68 -59.53
C ARG A 31 -93.64 -137.04 -58.12
N SER A 32 -93.23 -138.29 -57.91
CA SER A 32 -92.72 -138.73 -56.61
C SER A 32 -91.36 -138.11 -56.28
N GLN A 33 -90.48 -137.98 -57.29
CA GLN A 33 -89.17 -137.34 -57.15
C GLN A 33 -89.29 -135.84 -56.90
N VAL A 34 -90.24 -135.17 -57.57
CA VAL A 34 -90.49 -133.73 -57.36
C VAL A 34 -91.01 -133.45 -55.94
N LEU A 35 -91.91 -134.27 -55.40
CA LEU A 35 -92.41 -134.11 -54.02
C LEU A 35 -91.30 -134.33 -52.99
N GLN A 36 -90.48 -135.36 -53.15
CA GLN A 36 -89.32 -135.59 -52.27
C GLN A 36 -88.32 -134.42 -52.31
N TYR A 37 -88.11 -133.82 -53.49
CA TYR A 37 -87.27 -132.64 -53.63
C TYR A 37 -87.88 -131.41 -52.94
N LEU A 38 -89.19 -131.17 -53.10
CA LEU A 38 -89.88 -130.07 -52.43
C LEU A 38 -89.84 -130.22 -50.90
N ASP A 39 -90.10 -131.44 -50.39
CA ASP A 39 -89.98 -131.74 -48.95
C ASP A 39 -88.54 -131.51 -48.45
N HIS A 40 -87.52 -131.86 -49.25
CA HIS A 40 -86.13 -131.61 -48.92
C HIS A 40 -85.81 -130.11 -48.89
N VAL A 41 -86.27 -129.33 -49.88
CA VAL A 41 -86.08 -127.87 -49.93
C VAL A 41 -86.83 -127.20 -48.77
N GLU A 42 -88.05 -127.62 -48.45
CA GLU A 42 -88.80 -127.10 -47.31
C GLU A 42 -88.08 -127.40 -45.99
N ALA A 43 -87.51 -128.60 -45.82
CA ALA A 43 -86.67 -128.94 -44.68
C ALA A 43 -85.39 -128.10 -44.62
N GLN A 44 -84.74 -127.82 -45.76
CA GLN A 44 -83.58 -126.93 -45.83
C GLN A 44 -83.94 -125.49 -45.47
N VAL A 45 -85.07 -124.95 -45.96
CA VAL A 45 -85.53 -123.59 -45.62
C VAL A 45 -85.84 -123.51 -44.12
N ARG A 46 -86.52 -124.50 -43.53
CA ARG A 46 -86.75 -124.57 -42.08
C ARG A 46 -85.45 -124.60 -41.29
N ARG A 47 -84.45 -125.36 -41.75
CA ARG A 47 -83.12 -125.40 -41.13
C ARG A 47 -82.42 -124.06 -41.21
N ILE A 48 -82.42 -123.39 -42.37
CA ILE A 48 -81.84 -122.05 -42.55
C ILE A 48 -82.57 -121.03 -41.68
N MET A 49 -83.90 -121.11 -41.56
CA MET A 49 -84.66 -120.25 -40.66
C MET A 49 -84.28 -120.49 -39.20
N ALA A 50 -84.14 -121.75 -38.76
CA ALA A 50 -83.69 -122.07 -37.42
C ALA A 50 -82.25 -121.60 -37.15
N ASP A 51 -81.34 -121.77 -38.12
CA ASP A 51 -79.96 -121.30 -38.03
C ASP A 51 -79.91 -119.76 -38.00
N ARG A 52 -80.73 -119.08 -38.81
CA ARG A 52 -80.89 -117.61 -38.79
C ARG A 52 -81.42 -117.13 -37.45
N ASP A 53 -82.45 -117.78 -36.91
CA ASP A 53 -83.05 -117.39 -35.63
C ASP A 53 -82.08 -117.64 -34.47
N SER A 54 -81.30 -118.73 -34.52
CA SER A 54 -80.19 -118.98 -33.58
C SER A 54 -79.10 -117.91 -33.70
N ALA A 55 -78.71 -117.52 -34.91
CA ALA A 55 -77.73 -116.45 -35.14
C ALA A 55 -78.25 -115.09 -34.66
N MET A 56 -79.54 -114.78 -34.85
CA MET A 56 -80.17 -113.57 -34.34
C MET A 56 -80.22 -113.56 -32.81
N ALA A 57 -80.51 -114.69 -32.17
CA ALA A 57 -80.45 -114.82 -30.71
C ALA A 57 -79.03 -114.61 -30.18
N GLN A 58 -78.02 -115.19 -30.82
CA GLN A 58 -76.60 -114.97 -30.48
C GLN A 58 -76.18 -113.51 -30.67
N ALA A 59 -76.53 -112.88 -31.80
CA ALA A 59 -76.25 -111.48 -32.06
C ALA A 59 -76.90 -110.55 -31.01
N SER A 60 -78.14 -110.86 -30.61
CA SER A 60 -78.83 -110.10 -29.55
C SER A 60 -78.16 -110.26 -28.18
N THR A 61 -77.62 -111.44 -27.88
CA THR A 61 -76.90 -111.72 -26.63
C THR A 61 -75.56 -111.00 -26.60
N LEU A 62 -74.77 -111.11 -27.68
CA LEU A 62 -73.50 -110.40 -27.82
C LEU A 62 -73.69 -108.88 -27.80
N SER A 63 -74.76 -108.36 -28.40
CA SER A 63 -75.10 -106.93 -28.33
C SER A 63 -75.37 -106.48 -26.89
N ARG A 64 -76.09 -107.28 -26.10
CA ARG A 64 -76.33 -107.01 -24.67
C ARG A 64 -75.03 -107.06 -23.86
N GLU A 65 -74.17 -108.04 -24.10
CA GLU A 65 -72.86 -108.14 -23.43
C GLU A 65 -71.95 -106.95 -23.78
N LEU A 66 -71.93 -106.53 -25.05
CA LEU A 66 -71.16 -105.38 -25.53
C LEU A 66 -71.66 -104.09 -24.86
N GLU A 67 -72.98 -103.91 -24.77
CA GLU A 67 -73.57 -102.76 -24.09
C GLU A 67 -73.27 -102.76 -22.58
N ASN A 68 -73.30 -103.92 -21.93
CA ASN A 68 -72.88 -104.05 -20.52
C ASN A 68 -71.40 -103.71 -20.33
N ALA A 69 -70.52 -104.24 -21.19
CA ALA A 69 -69.09 -103.93 -21.16
C ALA A 69 -68.83 -102.44 -21.42
N ARG A 70 -69.56 -101.81 -22.34
CA ARG A 70 -69.49 -100.36 -22.58
C ARG A 70 -69.89 -99.55 -21.34
N ARG A 71 -70.96 -99.95 -20.64
CA ARG A 71 -71.37 -99.30 -19.39
C ARG A 71 -70.32 -99.46 -18.30
N GLU A 72 -69.73 -100.64 -18.18
CA GLU A 72 -68.66 -100.89 -17.20
C GLU A 72 -67.40 -100.07 -17.51
N ILE A 73 -66.98 -100.00 -18.78
CA ILE A 73 -65.88 -99.14 -19.22
C ILE A 73 -66.18 -97.67 -18.91
N SER A 74 -67.41 -97.20 -19.17
CA SER A 74 -67.82 -95.83 -18.84
C SER A 74 -67.76 -95.56 -17.33
N ASN A 75 -68.22 -96.51 -16.50
CA ASN A 75 -68.17 -96.40 -15.05
C ASN A 75 -66.72 -96.40 -14.52
N LEU A 76 -65.86 -97.27 -15.07
CA LEU A 76 -64.45 -97.31 -14.73
C LEU A 76 -63.73 -96.03 -15.16
N HIS A 77 -64.02 -95.51 -16.35
CA HIS A 77 -63.50 -94.21 -16.80
C HIS A 77 -63.93 -93.08 -15.86
N ALA A 78 -65.20 -93.02 -15.46
CA ALA A 78 -65.68 -92.01 -14.51
C ALA A 78 -64.94 -92.11 -13.16
N ARG A 79 -64.71 -93.33 -12.65
CA ARG A 79 -63.95 -93.55 -11.40
C ARG A 79 -62.48 -93.17 -11.53
N VAL A 80 -61.86 -93.43 -12.68
CA VAL A 80 -60.48 -93.01 -12.96
C VAL A 80 -60.39 -91.49 -13.04
N GLU A 81 -61.34 -90.81 -13.71
CA GLU A 81 -61.38 -89.34 -13.74
C GLU A 81 -61.61 -88.73 -12.36
N GLU A 82 -62.37 -89.41 -11.49
CA GLU A 82 -62.51 -89.03 -10.08
C GLU A 82 -61.18 -89.16 -9.31
N LEU A 83 -60.45 -90.27 -9.49
CA LEU A 83 -59.14 -90.48 -8.86
C LEU A 83 -58.03 -89.59 -9.43
N LYS A 84 -58.16 -89.11 -10.67
CA LYS A 84 -57.23 -88.18 -11.32
C LYS A 84 -57.37 -86.75 -10.79
N LYS A 85 -58.53 -86.38 -10.23
CA LYS A 85 -58.68 -85.07 -9.60
C LYS A 85 -57.74 -85.00 -8.40
N PRO A 86 -56.86 -83.99 -8.33
CA PRO A 86 -56.00 -83.80 -7.17
C PRO A 86 -56.86 -83.68 -5.90
N PRO A 87 -56.49 -84.35 -4.79
CA PRO A 87 -57.23 -84.20 -3.55
C PRO A 87 -57.17 -82.75 -3.08
N GLU A 88 -58.32 -82.08 -2.99
CA GLU A 88 -58.41 -80.67 -2.58
C GLU A 88 -58.36 -80.52 -1.06
N ARG A 89 -58.64 -81.59 -0.30
CA ARG A 89 -58.66 -81.59 1.16
C ARG A 89 -57.79 -82.71 1.73
N LEU A 90 -57.20 -82.43 2.90
CA LEU A 90 -56.38 -83.39 3.65
C LEU A 90 -57.15 -84.64 4.06
N GLU A 91 -58.48 -84.55 4.15
CA GLU A 91 -59.37 -85.65 4.55
C GLU A 91 -59.55 -86.70 3.43
N ASP A 92 -59.31 -86.32 2.17
CA ASP A 92 -59.47 -87.18 0.99
C ASP A 92 -58.22 -88.04 0.71
N LEU A 93 -57.14 -87.82 1.46
CA LEU A 93 -55.88 -88.57 1.36
C LEU A 93 -55.92 -89.78 2.29
N ASP A 94 -55.31 -90.90 1.88
CA ASP A 94 -55.09 -92.06 2.76
C ASP A 94 -54.42 -91.64 4.08
N GLU A 95 -54.77 -92.27 5.21
CA GLU A 95 -54.29 -91.93 6.55
C GLU A 95 -52.75 -91.85 6.68
N ARG A 96 -52.03 -92.63 5.87
CA ARG A 96 -50.56 -92.58 5.79
C ARG A 96 -50.08 -91.27 5.15
N MET A 97 -50.72 -90.84 4.07
CA MET A 97 -50.36 -89.60 3.39
C MET A 97 -50.74 -88.37 4.24
N GLN A 98 -51.87 -88.41 4.95
CA GLN A 98 -52.23 -87.38 5.92
C GLN A 98 -51.16 -87.18 7.00
N ARG A 99 -50.62 -88.29 7.54
CA ARG A 99 -49.52 -88.24 8.52
C ARG A 99 -48.25 -87.65 7.91
N THR A 100 -47.90 -88.00 6.68
CA THR A 100 -46.76 -87.40 5.97
C THR A 100 -46.94 -85.91 5.75
N VAL A 101 -48.14 -85.45 5.36
CA VAL A 101 -48.43 -84.02 5.18
C VAL A 101 -48.36 -83.28 6.52
N LYS A 102 -48.94 -83.82 7.59
CA LYS A 102 -48.82 -83.25 8.94
C LYS A 102 -47.36 -83.16 9.39
N LEU A 103 -46.56 -84.20 9.15
CA LEU A 103 -45.13 -84.19 9.43
C LEU A 103 -44.37 -83.14 8.60
N ALA A 104 -44.70 -83.02 7.31
CA ALA A 104 -44.13 -82.01 6.44
C ALA A 104 -44.50 -80.59 6.88
N GLN A 105 -45.75 -80.35 7.30
CA GLN A 105 -46.20 -79.09 7.87
C GLN A 105 -45.48 -78.76 9.18
N MET A 106 -45.35 -79.73 10.10
CA MET A 106 -44.58 -79.53 11.33
C MET A 106 -43.11 -79.20 11.04
N ARG A 107 -42.49 -79.88 10.07
CA ARG A 107 -41.11 -79.62 9.66
C ARG A 107 -40.96 -78.27 8.95
N ALA A 108 -41.95 -77.87 8.14
CA ALA A 108 -41.97 -76.54 7.54
C ALA A 108 -42.05 -75.46 8.62
N GLU A 109 -42.90 -75.64 9.63
CA GLU A 109 -42.99 -74.73 10.77
C GLU A 109 -41.68 -74.70 11.58
N GLU A 110 -41.04 -75.84 11.80
CA GLU A 110 -39.72 -75.87 12.45
C GLU A 110 -38.67 -75.07 11.64
N ILE A 111 -38.65 -75.22 10.31
CA ILE A 111 -37.74 -74.48 9.44
C ILE A 111 -38.04 -72.98 9.48
N THR A 112 -39.31 -72.57 9.42
CA THR A 112 -39.68 -71.14 9.47
C THR A 112 -39.35 -70.54 10.83
N GLN A 113 -39.61 -71.24 11.92
CA GLN A 113 -39.27 -70.78 13.28
C GLN A 113 -37.75 -70.67 13.46
N ARG A 114 -36.99 -71.67 13.01
CA ARG A 114 -35.53 -71.60 13.03
C ARG A 114 -35.00 -70.44 12.19
N ALA A 115 -35.58 -70.20 11.01
CA ALA A 115 -35.20 -69.09 10.15
C ALA A 115 -35.53 -67.73 10.79
N LYS A 116 -36.69 -67.59 11.45
CA LYS A 116 -37.07 -66.37 12.19
C LYS A 116 -36.11 -66.10 13.34
N VAL A 117 -35.82 -67.09 14.18
CA VAL A 117 -34.86 -66.94 15.29
C VAL A 117 -33.46 -66.58 14.77
N ALA A 118 -33.01 -67.22 13.69
CA ALA A 118 -31.73 -66.86 13.08
C ALA A 118 -31.73 -65.41 12.54
N ALA A 119 -32.82 -64.99 11.89
CA ALA A 119 -32.97 -63.62 11.40
C ALA A 119 -32.99 -62.58 12.53
N GLU A 120 -33.70 -62.85 13.63
CA GLU A 120 -33.74 -61.99 14.82
C GLU A 120 -32.36 -61.89 15.48
N ASN A 121 -31.63 -63.00 15.59
CA ASN A 121 -30.26 -63.01 16.11
C ASN A 121 -29.31 -62.21 15.21
N HIS A 122 -29.45 -62.32 13.89
CA HIS A 122 -28.66 -61.51 12.95
C HIS A 122 -29.04 -60.02 13.03
N TRP A 123 -30.33 -59.71 13.16
CA TRP A 123 -30.80 -58.32 13.29
C TRP A 123 -30.29 -57.67 14.58
N THR A 124 -30.39 -58.37 15.71
CA THR A 124 -29.86 -57.90 17.00
C THR A 124 -28.34 -57.74 16.96
N ALA A 125 -27.60 -58.72 16.43
CA ALA A 125 -26.16 -58.61 16.31
C ALA A 125 -25.71 -57.43 15.41
N THR A 126 -26.41 -57.20 14.30
CA THR A 126 -26.08 -56.09 13.37
C THR A 126 -26.46 -54.73 13.95
N THR A 127 -27.60 -54.62 14.63
CA THR A 127 -28.00 -53.38 15.32
C THR A 127 -27.04 -53.03 16.46
N GLU A 128 -26.65 -54.00 17.29
CA GLU A 128 -25.63 -53.79 18.32
C GLU A 128 -24.29 -53.35 17.73
N ALA A 129 -23.87 -53.94 16.60
CA ALA A 129 -22.64 -53.55 15.92
C ALA A 129 -22.73 -52.11 15.38
N ALA A 130 -23.88 -51.73 14.83
CA ALA A 130 -24.13 -50.36 14.37
C ALA A 130 -24.13 -49.36 15.53
N ASP A 131 -24.73 -49.70 16.66
CA ASP A 131 -24.75 -48.83 17.85
C ASP A 131 -23.36 -48.68 18.46
N LYS A 132 -22.60 -49.78 18.58
CA LYS A 132 -21.18 -49.72 19.01
C LYS A 132 -20.34 -48.84 18.08
N LEU A 133 -20.63 -48.85 16.77
CA LEU A 133 -19.93 -48.01 15.80
C LEU A 133 -20.34 -46.53 15.94
N ARG A 134 -21.64 -46.25 16.11
CA ARG A 134 -22.15 -44.90 16.39
C ARG A 134 -21.51 -44.33 17.65
N ASP A 135 -21.50 -45.09 18.74
CA ASP A 135 -20.87 -44.67 20.00
C ASP A 135 -19.39 -44.32 19.83
N ARG A 136 -18.65 -45.11 19.04
CA ARG A 136 -17.24 -44.82 18.73
C ARG A 136 -17.10 -43.53 17.95
N TYR A 137 -17.92 -43.31 16.92
CA TYR A 137 -17.89 -42.06 16.15
C TYR A 137 -18.31 -40.85 16.99
N THR A 138 -19.33 -40.99 17.85
CA THR A 138 -19.73 -39.92 18.77
C THR A 138 -18.60 -39.57 19.74
N LYS A 139 -17.89 -40.57 20.27
CA LYS A 139 -16.70 -40.32 21.12
C LYS A 139 -15.58 -39.65 20.35
N LEU A 140 -15.29 -40.10 19.14
CA LEU A 140 -14.25 -39.52 18.28
C LEU A 140 -14.58 -38.06 17.90
N LEU A 141 -15.83 -37.77 17.54
CA LEU A 141 -16.29 -36.41 17.26
C LEU A 141 -16.14 -35.53 18.51
N ALA A 142 -16.54 -36.02 19.69
CA ALA A 142 -16.36 -35.29 20.94
C ALA A 142 -14.87 -35.05 21.29
N GLU A 143 -13.95 -35.94 20.90
CA GLU A 143 -12.51 -35.73 21.05
C GLU A 143 -11.98 -34.67 20.08
N VAL A 144 -12.41 -34.68 18.83
CA VAL A 144 -12.06 -33.66 17.83
C VAL A 144 -12.59 -32.29 18.27
N ASP A 145 -13.82 -32.20 18.77
CA ASP A 145 -14.39 -30.97 19.30
C ASP A 145 -13.59 -30.44 20.49
N LYS A 146 -13.17 -31.32 21.41
CA LYS A 146 -12.28 -30.95 22.53
C LYS A 146 -10.92 -30.43 22.06
N GLN A 147 -10.34 -31.03 21.02
CA GLN A 147 -9.08 -30.58 20.45
C GLN A 147 -9.24 -29.22 19.75
N ALA A 148 -10.33 -29.01 19.01
CA ALA A 148 -10.64 -27.73 18.39
C ALA A 148 -10.79 -26.62 19.45
N ASP A 149 -11.54 -26.90 20.52
CA ASP A 149 -11.69 -25.99 21.66
C ASP A 149 -10.35 -25.68 22.34
N ALA A 150 -9.49 -26.68 22.54
CA ALA A 150 -8.17 -26.48 23.14
C ALA A 150 -7.28 -25.57 22.28
N ILE A 151 -7.21 -25.83 20.97
CA ILE A 151 -6.46 -25.01 20.02
C ILE A 151 -7.00 -23.57 20.00
N GLN A 152 -8.33 -23.39 19.99
CA GLN A 152 -8.93 -22.06 20.03
C GLN A 152 -8.60 -21.31 21.33
N ARG A 153 -8.57 -21.99 22.48
CA ARG A 153 -8.17 -21.38 23.76
C ARG A 153 -6.69 -21.00 23.76
N GLU A 154 -5.81 -21.86 23.25
CA GLU A 154 -4.39 -21.57 23.12
C GLU A 154 -4.13 -20.39 22.19
N GLN A 155 -4.81 -20.35 21.03
CA GLN A 155 -4.73 -19.22 20.09
C GLN A 155 -5.21 -17.91 20.73
N ARG A 156 -6.36 -17.93 21.42
CA ARG A 156 -6.86 -16.73 22.13
C ARG A 156 -5.89 -16.28 23.21
N ALA A 157 -5.38 -17.21 24.02
CA ALA A 157 -4.40 -16.91 25.05
C ALA A 157 -3.10 -16.32 24.47
N ALA A 158 -2.60 -16.86 23.36
CA ALA A 158 -1.43 -16.32 22.66
C ALA A 158 -1.69 -14.92 22.09
N LEU A 159 -2.87 -14.68 21.49
CA LEU A 159 -3.26 -13.36 21.00
C LEU A 159 -3.42 -12.35 22.13
N ASP A 160 -3.97 -12.74 23.26
CA ASP A 160 -4.13 -11.84 24.40
C ASP A 160 -2.80 -11.55 25.09
N ALA A 161 -1.90 -12.54 25.18
CA ALA A 161 -0.53 -12.34 25.66
C ALA A 161 0.27 -11.39 24.75
N THR A 162 0.21 -11.59 23.43
CA THR A 162 0.89 -10.69 22.48
C THR A 162 0.30 -9.29 22.48
N ARG A 163 -1.03 -9.14 22.59
CA ARG A 163 -1.68 -7.83 22.77
C ARG A 163 -1.21 -7.14 24.05
N ALA A 164 -1.14 -7.85 25.17
CA ALA A 164 -0.66 -7.30 26.43
C ALA A 164 0.81 -6.86 26.33
N GLU A 165 1.65 -7.62 25.64
CA GLU A 165 3.06 -7.27 25.43
C GLU A 165 3.23 -6.05 24.51
N VAL A 166 2.49 -5.99 23.40
CA VAL A 166 2.49 -4.82 22.51
C VAL A 166 2.00 -3.57 23.26
N GLN A 167 0.97 -3.69 24.10
CA GLN A 167 0.52 -2.58 24.94
C GLN A 167 1.60 -2.13 25.92
N ARG A 168 2.30 -3.06 26.58
CA ARG A 168 3.44 -2.74 27.47
C ARG A 168 4.55 -2.02 26.73
N LEU A 169 4.99 -2.57 25.60
CA LEU A 169 6.02 -1.96 24.76
C LEU A 169 5.60 -0.58 24.26
N THR A 170 4.32 -0.39 23.92
CA THR A 170 3.80 0.92 23.51
C THR A 170 3.85 1.92 24.66
N VAL A 171 3.39 1.53 25.85
CA VAL A 171 3.45 2.38 27.05
C VAL A 171 4.91 2.72 27.40
N ASP A 172 5.80 1.74 27.39
CA ASP A 172 7.22 1.96 27.68
C ASP A 172 7.91 2.83 26.63
N ALA A 173 7.59 2.67 25.35
CA ALA A 173 8.06 3.53 24.27
C ALA A 173 7.57 4.98 24.44
N THR A 174 6.30 5.19 24.81
CA THR A 174 5.77 6.54 25.08
C THR A 174 6.46 7.19 26.27
N ARG A 175 6.64 6.46 27.37
CA ARG A 175 7.39 6.93 28.55
C ARG A 175 8.84 7.25 28.22
N HIS A 176 9.48 6.44 27.38
CA HIS A 176 10.86 6.68 26.96
C HIS A 176 10.97 7.95 26.11
N ARG A 177 10.03 8.18 25.18
CA ARG A 177 9.94 9.41 24.40
C ARG A 177 9.74 10.63 25.30
N GLU A 178 8.76 10.60 26.19
CA GLU A 178 8.51 11.69 27.15
C GLU A 178 9.74 12.00 28.00
N ARG A 179 10.47 10.97 28.45
CA ARG A 179 11.72 11.16 29.19
C ARG A 179 12.79 11.85 28.36
N LEU A 180 13.00 11.41 27.12
CA LEU A 180 13.95 12.04 26.20
C LEU A 180 13.56 13.48 25.88
N ASP A 181 12.27 13.76 25.72
CA ASP A 181 11.76 15.11 25.46
C ASP A 181 12.03 16.02 26.67
N ILE A 182 11.74 15.56 27.90
CA ILE A 182 12.05 16.30 29.12
C ILE A 182 13.57 16.54 29.27
N GLU A 183 14.39 15.53 29.01
CA GLU A 183 15.85 15.66 29.06
C GLU A 183 16.38 16.64 28.00
N ALA A 184 15.81 16.61 26.78
CA ALA A 184 16.15 17.53 25.71
C ALA A 184 15.73 18.97 26.04
N GLU A 185 14.53 19.17 26.57
CA GLU A 185 14.07 20.50 27.03
C GLU A 185 14.96 21.06 28.13
N ARG A 186 15.33 20.23 29.13
CA ARG A 186 16.26 20.65 30.19
C ARG A 186 17.61 21.07 29.63
N LYS A 187 18.16 20.30 28.67
CA LYS A 187 19.41 20.65 27.99
C LYS A 187 19.28 21.94 27.20
N ARG A 188 18.19 22.13 26.44
CA ARG A 188 17.93 23.39 25.70
C ARG A 188 17.90 24.59 26.65
N ARG A 189 17.13 24.52 27.74
CA ARG A 189 17.07 25.59 28.74
C ARG A 189 18.43 25.88 29.39
N SER A 190 19.20 24.86 29.73
CA SER A 190 20.56 25.04 30.27
C SER A 190 21.47 25.75 29.27
N LEU A 191 21.45 25.34 28.00
CA LEU A 191 22.23 25.97 26.94
C LEU A 191 21.79 27.40 26.67
N GLU A 192 20.49 27.69 26.67
CA GLU A 192 19.94 29.04 26.57
C GLU A 192 20.44 29.92 27.73
N MET A 193 20.35 29.45 28.98
CA MET A 193 20.87 30.18 30.14
C MET A 193 22.39 30.42 30.06
N GLU A 194 23.16 29.42 29.64
CA GLU A 194 24.62 29.55 29.47
C GLU A 194 24.98 30.51 28.33
N PHE A 195 24.23 30.48 27.24
CA PHE A 195 24.40 31.37 26.09
C PHE A 195 24.07 32.81 26.47
N ASP A 196 22.92 33.04 27.12
CA ASP A 196 22.52 34.35 27.62
C ASP A 196 23.54 34.89 28.63
N ALA A 197 24.05 34.05 29.53
CA ALA A 197 25.10 34.45 30.48
C ALA A 197 26.40 34.84 29.77
N LYS A 198 26.82 34.08 28.75
CA LYS A 198 28.00 34.42 27.92
C LYS A 198 27.78 35.73 27.16
N HIS A 199 26.63 35.90 26.52
CA HIS A 199 26.30 37.13 25.82
C HIS A 199 26.24 38.34 26.75
N ALA A 200 25.63 38.20 27.93
CA ALA A 200 25.62 39.26 28.93
C ALA A 200 27.05 39.62 29.39
N ALA A 201 27.92 38.63 29.59
CA ALA A 201 29.32 38.85 29.93
C ALA A 201 30.10 39.54 28.81
N ASP A 202 29.92 39.10 27.56
CA ASP A 202 30.55 39.71 26.38
C ASP A 202 30.06 41.14 26.16
N HIS A 203 28.76 41.39 26.28
CA HIS A 203 28.18 42.74 26.24
C HIS A 203 28.76 43.63 27.33
N ALA A 204 28.81 43.15 28.58
CA ALA A 204 29.41 43.91 29.69
C ALA A 204 30.91 44.16 29.47
N ALA A 205 31.65 43.22 28.87
CA ALA A 205 33.06 43.40 28.53
C ALA A 205 33.26 44.43 27.41
N LEU A 206 32.41 44.39 26.37
CA LEU A 206 32.44 45.36 25.28
C LEU A 206 32.05 46.76 25.76
N GLU A 207 31.02 46.87 26.60
CA GLU A 207 30.62 48.13 27.22
C GLU A 207 31.74 48.72 28.08
N LYS A 208 32.44 47.89 28.87
CA LYS A 208 33.64 48.32 29.61
C LYS A 208 34.73 48.80 28.66
N HIS A 209 35.04 48.05 27.60
CA HIS A 209 36.06 48.47 26.64
C HIS A 209 35.70 49.78 25.93
N VAL A 210 34.43 49.98 25.56
CA VAL A 210 33.95 51.25 24.98
C VAL A 210 34.03 52.38 26.01
N ALA A 211 33.68 52.12 27.28
CA ALA A 211 33.81 53.09 28.36
C ALA A 211 35.28 53.48 28.60
N ASP A 212 36.19 52.50 28.63
CA ASP A 212 37.63 52.69 28.79
C ASP A 212 38.21 53.47 27.60
N GLN A 213 37.83 53.14 26.36
CA GLN A 213 38.24 53.89 25.17
C GLN A 213 37.72 55.33 25.18
N ARG A 214 36.45 55.54 25.58
CA ARG A 214 35.87 56.89 25.72
C ARG A 214 36.59 57.67 26.83
N ALA A 215 36.89 57.04 27.95
CA ALA A 215 37.64 57.67 29.04
C ALA A 215 39.07 58.01 28.62
N ALA A 216 39.78 57.09 27.95
CA ALA A 216 41.12 57.32 27.44
C ALA A 216 41.14 58.42 26.35
N SER A 217 40.18 58.41 25.43
CA SER A 217 40.02 59.44 24.40
C SER A 217 39.72 60.81 25.02
N LYS A 218 38.82 60.86 26.02
CA LYS A 218 38.52 62.09 26.77
C LYS A 218 39.77 62.61 27.48
N GLN A 219 40.51 61.76 28.19
CA GLN A 219 41.77 62.15 28.84
C GLN A 219 42.83 62.62 27.84
N GLN A 220 42.96 61.97 26.68
CA GLN A 220 43.87 62.42 25.62
C GLN A 220 43.46 63.77 25.02
N ALA A 221 42.17 63.98 24.80
CA ALA A 221 41.63 65.26 24.33
C ALA A 221 41.87 66.36 25.37
N GLU A 222 41.63 66.08 26.65
CA GLU A 222 41.93 67.00 27.77
C GLU A 222 43.43 67.32 27.86
N ARG A 223 44.31 66.33 27.69
CA ARG A 223 45.77 66.54 27.64
C ARG A 223 46.18 67.42 26.46
N ARG A 224 45.71 67.12 25.25
CA ARG A 224 46.00 67.93 24.06
C ARG A 224 45.48 69.34 24.20
N LEU A 225 44.30 69.53 24.79
CA LEU A 225 43.75 70.85 25.07
C LEU A 225 44.58 71.58 26.11
N ALA A 226 45.03 70.90 27.18
CA ALA A 226 45.91 71.48 28.19
C ALA A 226 47.28 71.87 27.60
N GLU A 227 47.88 71.02 26.77
CA GLU A 227 49.13 71.30 26.05
C GLU A 227 48.97 72.46 25.06
N ALA A 228 47.94 72.43 24.20
CA ALA A 228 47.67 73.49 23.23
C ALA A 228 47.36 74.82 23.91
N THR A 229 46.62 74.83 25.02
CA THR A 229 46.37 76.05 25.80
C THR A 229 47.63 76.55 26.51
N ALA A 230 48.50 75.67 26.99
CA ALA A 230 49.80 76.04 27.56
C ALA A 230 50.74 76.62 26.50
N GLU A 231 50.82 76.01 25.31
CA GLU A 231 51.59 76.55 24.20
C GLU A 231 51.02 77.86 23.65
N ALA A 232 49.70 77.97 23.53
CA ALA A 232 49.05 79.21 23.11
C ALA A 232 49.36 80.33 24.12
N LYS A 233 49.29 80.05 25.43
CA LYS A 233 49.74 80.98 26.46
C LYS A 233 51.21 81.36 26.29
N ARG A 234 52.11 80.39 26.10
CA ARG A 234 53.54 80.67 25.84
C ARG A 234 53.76 81.56 24.61
N ARG A 235 53.12 81.25 23.48
CA ARG A 235 53.24 82.06 22.25
C ARG A 235 52.68 83.48 22.45
N VAL A 236 51.56 83.61 23.17
CA VAL A 236 51.01 84.93 23.52
C VAL A 236 51.95 85.69 24.45
N ASP A 237 52.52 85.03 25.46
CA ASP A 237 53.46 85.64 26.39
C ASP A 237 54.77 86.07 25.68
N GLU A 238 55.30 85.23 24.80
CA GLU A 238 56.46 85.51 23.93
C GLU A 238 56.16 86.67 22.97
N ALA A 239 55.05 86.62 22.23
CA ALA A 239 54.64 87.70 21.33
C ALA A 239 54.38 89.01 22.08
N THR A 240 53.84 88.94 23.30
CA THR A 240 53.65 90.13 24.16
C THR A 240 55.00 90.67 24.64
N ALA A 241 55.95 89.80 24.96
CA ALA A 241 57.31 90.20 25.34
C ALA A 241 58.08 90.80 24.15
N GLU A 242 57.97 90.24 22.95
CA GLU A 242 58.55 90.78 21.72
C GLU A 242 57.89 92.10 21.32
N ALA A 243 56.56 92.19 21.38
CA ALA A 243 55.85 93.45 21.15
C ALA A 243 56.30 94.53 22.14
N LYS A 244 56.45 94.20 23.43
CA LYS A 244 57.03 95.12 24.42
C LYS A 244 58.45 95.53 24.06
N ARG A 245 59.31 94.60 23.64
CA ARG A 245 60.69 94.92 23.20
C ARG A 245 60.71 95.83 21.99
N LEU A 246 59.90 95.56 20.97
CA LEU A 246 59.79 96.39 19.76
C LEU A 246 59.25 97.78 20.09
N VAL A 247 58.26 97.88 20.97
CA VAL A 247 57.76 99.16 21.46
C VAL A 247 58.86 99.90 22.20
N ASP A 248 59.56 99.26 23.14
CA ASP A 248 60.67 99.87 23.87
C ASP A 248 61.80 100.34 22.95
N GLU A 249 62.15 99.53 21.95
CA GLU A 249 63.16 99.89 20.94
C GLU A 249 62.70 101.05 20.05
N ALA A 250 61.46 101.02 19.57
CA ALA A 250 60.87 102.12 18.82
C ALA A 250 60.76 103.41 19.66
N THR A 251 60.47 103.30 20.96
CA THR A 251 60.48 104.43 21.89
C THR A 251 61.90 104.98 22.06
N ARG A 252 62.91 104.12 22.26
CA ARG A 252 64.32 104.55 22.33
C ARG A 252 64.81 105.21 21.03
N ASP A 253 64.41 104.68 19.88
CA ASP A 253 64.73 105.26 18.57
C ASP A 253 64.00 106.59 18.32
N ALA A 254 62.74 106.69 18.74
CA ALA A 254 62.00 107.95 18.72
C ALA A 254 62.66 108.99 19.63
N GLU A 255 63.03 108.61 20.87
CA GLU A 255 63.78 109.45 21.81
C GLU A 255 65.11 109.91 21.19
N ARG A 256 65.91 109.00 20.62
CA ARG A 256 67.15 109.34 19.90
C ARG A 256 66.92 110.35 18.78
N ARG A 257 65.91 110.13 17.94
CA ARG A 257 65.58 111.07 16.84
C ARG A 257 65.15 112.43 17.38
N THR A 258 64.38 112.46 18.47
CA THR A 258 64.01 113.73 19.11
C THR A 258 65.22 114.43 19.70
N THR A 259 66.12 113.73 20.39
CA THR A 259 67.34 114.33 20.93
C THR A 259 68.26 114.83 19.82
N ASP A 260 68.42 114.09 18.73
CA ASP A 260 69.20 114.51 17.56
C ASP A 260 68.58 115.74 16.90
N ALA A 261 67.26 115.78 16.76
CA ALA A 261 66.53 116.93 16.23
C ALA A 261 66.69 118.16 17.15
N THR A 262 66.53 118.00 18.46
CA THR A 262 66.75 119.07 19.44
C THR A 262 68.19 119.57 19.40
N THR A 263 69.17 118.68 19.28
CA THR A 263 70.59 119.05 19.18
C THR A 263 70.87 119.84 17.89
N LYS A 264 70.26 119.44 16.76
CA LYS A 264 70.34 120.18 15.49
C LYS A 264 69.67 121.56 15.58
N VAL A 265 68.49 121.65 16.21
CA VAL A 265 67.81 122.93 16.43
C VAL A 265 68.63 123.84 17.35
N ASN A 266 69.23 123.30 18.42
CA ASN A 266 70.11 124.06 19.30
C ASN A 266 71.34 124.59 18.55
N LYS A 267 72.00 123.77 17.72
CA LYS A 267 73.10 124.23 16.85
C LYS A 267 72.68 125.32 15.86
N LEU A 268 71.49 125.22 15.27
CA LEU A 268 70.94 126.27 14.41
C LEU A 268 70.67 127.56 15.21
N SER A 269 70.17 127.44 16.44
CA SER A 269 69.96 128.60 17.32
C SER A 269 71.27 129.27 17.75
N GLU A 270 72.32 128.50 18.01
CA GLU A 270 73.67 129.02 18.30
C GLU A 270 74.26 129.73 17.07
N LEU A 271 74.10 129.17 15.87
CA LEU A 271 74.50 129.83 14.62
C LEU A 271 73.70 131.12 14.38
N GLN A 272 72.39 131.13 14.67
CA GLN A 272 71.55 132.32 14.58
C GLN A 272 71.98 133.40 15.58
N GLN A 273 72.31 133.02 16.82
CA GLN A 273 72.85 133.94 17.83
C GLN A 273 74.22 134.48 17.44
N GLN A 274 75.10 133.66 16.86
CA GLN A 274 76.39 134.10 16.31
C GLN A 274 76.23 135.05 15.11
N ALA A 275 75.23 134.80 14.24
CA ALA A 275 74.91 135.69 13.11
C ALA A 275 74.37 137.05 13.60
N LEU A 276 73.48 137.06 14.59
CA LEU A 276 72.97 138.29 15.21
C LEU A 276 74.07 139.07 15.97
N ALA A 277 75.03 138.38 16.59
CA ALA A 277 76.18 139.02 17.22
C ALA A 277 77.12 139.67 16.19
N ARG A 278 77.36 139.02 15.04
CA ARG A 278 78.16 139.57 13.94
C ARG A 278 77.50 140.76 13.25
N LEU A 279 76.17 140.77 13.11
CA LEU A 279 75.42 141.92 12.60
C LEU A 279 75.49 143.13 13.54
N ARG A 280 75.38 142.94 14.87
CA ARG A 280 75.53 144.03 15.84
C ARG A 280 76.95 144.62 15.88
N ALA A 281 77.97 143.77 15.73
CA ALA A 281 79.36 144.21 15.67
C ALA A 281 79.69 145.00 14.38
N ALA A 282 79.01 144.72 13.26
CA ALA A 282 79.15 145.48 12.03
C ALA A 282 78.44 146.85 12.10
N ASP A 283 77.28 146.92 12.76
CA ASP A 283 76.49 148.15 12.94
C ASP A 283 77.23 149.19 13.83
N GLU A 284 77.94 148.72 14.85
CA GLU A 284 78.70 149.58 15.78
C GLU A 284 79.99 150.17 15.15
N VAL A 285 80.56 149.49 14.15
CA VAL A 285 81.74 149.97 13.38
C VAL A 285 81.33 150.94 12.27
N LEU A 286 80.13 150.81 11.72
CA LEU A 286 79.57 151.69 10.69
C LEU A 286 79.03 153.00 11.26
N SER A 287 78.54 153.02 12.51
CA SER A 287 78.08 154.27 13.16
C SER A 287 79.22 155.22 13.58
N ARG A 288 80.47 154.76 13.71
CA ARG A 288 81.61 155.59 14.16
C ARG A 288 82.36 156.34 13.05
N ASN A 289 82.09 156.07 11.78
CA ASN A 289 82.73 156.75 10.65
C ASN A 289 81.74 157.54 9.78
N ALA A 290 80.50 157.74 10.26
CA ALA A 290 79.40 158.42 9.57
C ALA A 290 79.38 159.96 9.71
N GLU A 291 80.53 160.60 9.95
CA GLU A 291 80.66 162.07 10.05
C GLU A 291 81.60 162.70 9.01
N ALA A 292 82.07 161.95 8.00
CA ALA A 292 82.84 162.54 6.90
C ALA A 292 82.47 161.94 5.54
N LEU A 293 81.95 162.81 4.68
CA LEU A 293 81.94 162.75 3.20
C LEU A 293 80.77 161.99 2.53
N ASP A 294 79.82 162.82 2.09
CA ASP A 294 79.08 162.83 0.81
C ASP A 294 79.93 162.37 -0.41
N PRO A 295 79.39 162.13 -1.64
CA PRO A 295 78.10 161.55 -2.10
C PRO A 295 78.26 160.56 -3.30
N LEU A 296 77.12 160.13 -3.87
CA LEU A 296 76.82 159.72 -5.27
C LEU A 296 76.91 158.25 -5.76
N GLU A 297 75.75 157.86 -6.33
CA GLU A 297 75.47 157.11 -7.59
C GLU A 297 75.78 155.61 -7.76
N ASP A 298 74.68 154.94 -8.16
CA ASP A 298 74.50 153.84 -9.12
C ASP A 298 75.11 152.46 -8.85
N GLU A 299 74.23 151.47 -8.64
CA GLU A 299 73.85 150.47 -9.65
C GLU A 299 73.14 149.29 -8.96
N ALA A 300 71.89 149.02 -9.34
CA ALA A 300 71.23 147.76 -9.07
C ALA A 300 70.20 147.48 -10.18
N ASP A 301 70.71 146.90 -11.26
CA ASP A 301 69.95 146.00 -12.12
C ASP A 301 69.54 144.77 -11.30
N GLU A 302 68.27 144.37 -11.41
CA GLU A 302 67.86 143.07 -11.95
C GLU A 302 66.38 142.80 -11.62
N SER A 303 65.60 142.58 -12.66
CA SER A 303 64.18 142.27 -12.60
C SER A 303 63.86 141.04 -13.47
N ILE A 304 63.17 140.04 -12.88
CA ILE A 304 61.99 139.30 -13.43
C ILE A 304 62.33 138.31 -14.60
N THR A 305 61.92 137.02 -14.72
CA THR A 305 60.85 136.13 -14.18
C THR A 305 61.03 134.67 -14.64
N ALA A 306 60.34 133.75 -13.93
CA ALA A 306 59.70 132.48 -14.37
C ALA A 306 60.57 131.20 -14.56
N PRO A 307 60.01 129.97 -14.42
CA PRO A 307 58.61 129.59 -14.20
C PRO A 307 58.35 128.68 -12.96
N ALA A 308 57.06 128.53 -12.65
CA ALA A 308 56.46 127.66 -11.65
C ALA A 308 55.62 126.58 -12.35
N ASP A 309 55.74 125.33 -11.91
CA ASP A 309 54.86 124.23 -12.30
C ASP A 309 54.09 123.71 -11.09
N ALA A 310 52.78 123.60 -11.26
CA ALA A 310 51.83 123.06 -10.30
C ALA A 310 50.88 122.07 -10.99
N GLU A 311 50.60 121.00 -10.24
CA GLU A 311 49.30 120.36 -10.05
C GLU A 311 48.67 119.40 -11.11
N LYS A 312 48.44 118.17 -10.60
CA LYS A 312 47.13 117.48 -10.42
C LYS A 312 46.71 116.31 -11.34
N ALA A 313 46.30 115.24 -10.63
CA ALA A 313 45.10 114.39 -10.79
C ALA A 313 45.03 113.22 -11.83
N ALA A 314 44.89 112.02 -11.24
CA ALA A 314 43.79 111.04 -11.42
C ALA A 314 43.76 110.01 -12.59
N ALA A 315 43.30 108.80 -12.19
CA ALA A 315 42.49 107.80 -12.90
C ALA A 315 43.14 106.57 -13.58
N ALA A 316 42.87 105.41 -12.95
CA ALA A 316 42.28 104.14 -13.45
C ALA A 316 42.78 103.45 -14.75
N GLU A 317 43.13 102.15 -14.62
CA GLU A 317 42.87 100.98 -15.50
C GLU A 317 43.90 99.86 -15.16
N SER A 318 43.83 98.60 -15.62
CA SER A 318 42.82 97.54 -15.61
C SER A 318 43.52 96.24 -16.08
N LYS A 319 42.99 95.07 -15.66
CA LYS A 319 43.04 93.72 -16.28
C LYS A 319 44.33 93.14 -16.88
N ASP A 320 44.65 91.90 -16.47
CA ASP A 320 45.17 90.90 -17.41
C ASP A 320 44.68 89.48 -17.04
N GLU A 321 44.17 88.78 -18.05
CA GLU A 321 43.73 87.39 -18.05
C GLU A 321 44.79 86.51 -18.76
N ASP A 322 44.79 85.24 -18.36
CA ASP A 322 44.84 84.06 -19.23
C ASP A 322 46.12 83.20 -19.35
N LYS A 323 45.82 81.89 -19.40
CA LYS A 323 46.56 80.70 -19.90
C LYS A 323 47.60 79.93 -19.06
N LYS A 324 47.12 78.75 -18.61
CA LYS A 324 47.62 77.35 -18.82
C LYS A 324 49.03 76.97 -18.28
N PRO A 325 49.35 75.67 -18.03
CA PRO A 325 48.85 74.46 -18.71
C PRO A 325 48.49 73.22 -17.84
N SER A 326 47.90 72.24 -18.52
CA SER A 326 47.69 70.82 -18.13
C SER A 326 48.93 69.99 -18.60
N PRO A 327 49.09 68.64 -18.47
CA PRO A 327 48.05 67.61 -18.27
C PRO A 327 48.40 66.30 -17.49
N ASN A 328 47.35 65.49 -17.32
CA ASN A 328 47.27 64.02 -17.39
C ASN A 328 47.88 63.09 -16.32
N GLY A 329 47.09 62.09 -15.92
CA GLY A 329 47.57 60.91 -15.18
C GLY A 329 46.47 59.97 -14.67
N ASN A 330 45.59 59.50 -15.56
CA ASN A 330 44.61 58.45 -15.29
C ASN A 330 45.30 57.07 -15.46
N GLY A 331 45.24 56.20 -14.43
CA GLY A 331 45.89 54.89 -14.45
C GLY A 331 45.01 53.85 -13.75
N SER A 332 44.26 53.11 -14.56
CA SER A 332 43.49 51.93 -14.20
C SER A 332 44.19 50.68 -14.75
N GLY A 333 44.14 49.57 -14.00
CA GLY A 333 44.68 48.24 -14.36
C GLY A 333 45.81 47.80 -13.41
N SER A 334 45.97 46.53 -13.04
CA SER A 334 45.40 45.28 -13.55
C SER A 334 45.85 44.10 -12.66
N GLY A 335 45.06 43.02 -12.66
CA GLY A 335 45.53 41.63 -12.61
C GLY A 335 45.60 40.96 -11.22
N SER A 336 45.42 39.65 -11.07
CA SER A 336 45.07 38.55 -11.97
C SER A 336 44.99 37.27 -11.12
N GLY A 337 44.15 36.29 -11.51
CA GLY A 337 44.60 34.89 -11.51
C GLY A 337 43.91 33.86 -10.59
N SER A 338 43.62 32.72 -11.24
CA SER A 338 43.31 31.37 -10.74
C SER A 338 41.91 31.11 -10.16
N GLY A 339 41.18 30.08 -10.55
CA GLY A 339 41.54 28.85 -11.26
C GLY A 339 41.07 27.64 -10.42
N SER A 340 39.94 27.03 -10.78
CA SER A 340 39.50 25.66 -10.41
C SER A 340 38.09 25.46 -10.98
N GLY A 341 37.71 24.35 -11.61
CA GLY A 341 38.24 23.01 -11.48
C GLY A 341 37.11 22.07 -11.04
N ASN A 342 36.47 21.43 -12.03
CA ASN A 342 36.03 20.03 -12.06
C ASN A 342 35.07 19.43 -10.99
N GLY A 343 34.17 18.55 -11.48
CA GLY A 343 33.41 17.55 -10.73
C GLY A 343 31.91 17.89 -10.62
N GLY A 344 30.97 17.17 -11.23
CA GLY A 344 30.87 15.72 -11.33
C GLY A 344 29.65 15.28 -10.50
N GLY A 345 28.51 15.06 -11.15
CA GLY A 345 27.26 14.70 -10.47
C GLY A 345 26.27 14.05 -11.44
N ASN A 346 26.62 12.85 -11.87
CA ASN A 346 25.82 11.96 -12.72
C ASN A 346 24.44 11.70 -12.09
N GLY A 347 23.37 12.02 -12.82
CA GLY A 347 22.05 11.46 -12.58
C GLY A 347 21.92 10.12 -13.28
N VAL A 348 22.00 9.01 -12.53
CA VAL A 348 21.61 7.65 -12.99
C VAL A 348 21.06 6.84 -11.81
N LYS A 349 19.73 6.62 -11.80
CA LYS A 349 18.96 5.36 -11.55
C LYS A 349 17.51 5.72 -11.19
N PRO A 350 16.49 4.96 -11.65
CA PRO A 350 16.36 3.54 -11.30
C PRO A 350 16.08 2.58 -12.47
N GLU A 351 16.67 1.39 -12.38
CA GLU A 351 16.16 0.15 -12.98
C GLU A 351 14.98 -0.36 -12.13
N PRO A 352 13.90 -0.90 -12.73
CA PRO A 352 12.98 -1.78 -12.01
C PRO A 352 13.52 -3.21 -12.00
N GLU A 353 13.71 -3.75 -10.79
CA GLU A 353 13.93 -5.17 -10.55
C GLU A 353 12.75 -5.99 -11.07
N LYS A 354 13.08 -7.02 -11.84
CA LYS A 354 12.20 -8.14 -12.15
C LYS A 354 11.97 -8.94 -10.88
N ALA A 355 10.77 -8.87 -10.32
CA ALA A 355 10.27 -9.87 -9.40
C ALA A 355 9.74 -11.07 -10.20
N SER A 356 10.57 -12.09 -10.31
CA SER A 356 10.18 -13.46 -10.64
C SER A 356 10.23 -14.29 -9.35
N ALA A 357 9.08 -14.72 -8.81
CA ALA A 357 8.98 -15.89 -7.93
C ALA A 357 7.52 -16.25 -7.58
N SER A 358 7.32 -17.57 -7.42
CA SER A 358 6.14 -18.32 -6.92
C SER A 358 5.16 -18.75 -8.03
N SER A 359 5.21 -19.98 -8.56
CA SER A 359 5.10 -21.31 -7.88
C SER A 359 3.82 -21.45 -7.08
#